data_AF-A0A7S4FD56-F1
#
_entry.id   AF-A0A7S4FD56-F1
#
_cell.length_a   1.000
_cell.length_b   1.000
_cell.length_c   1.000
_cell.angle_alpha   90.00
_cell.angle_beta   90.00
_cell.angle_gamma   90.00
#
_symmetry.space_group_name_H-M   'P 1'
#
loop_
_entity.id
_entity.type
_entity.pdbx_description
1 polymer ?
#
loop_
_entity_poly.entity_id
_entity_poly.type
_entity_poly.pdbx_seq_one_letter_code
_entity_poly.pdbx_strand_id
1 'polypeptide(L)'
;MAMAPGIVGTASTVAAIEQVRDKLRGALWGLFIGDALASPTHWFYGGRAQIVRAYGGPITGYTKPSLTCEGSIMNKSNTGGAGRGSSQGDVIGTVINHGKKDYWKPGQSIHYHCTLEAGENTLEASLVRLLLRIVAAAGGKFDADTFRREYVQFMTTPGSHNDCYASTCHRMFFQNLVSGMPAESCPSNDGHNVDTIDGLVLPTVTALASVFEPQAAASAAVRACVKVTRKSAALEEYAVAWGALLREIVLGSPLRDAALHACNSSRVLAKAARDVHQGRYVPVVA
;
A
#
# COMPACT_ATOMS: atom_id res chain seq x y z
N MET A 1 7.15 -58.01 18.48
CA MET A 1 6.83 -56.71 19.11
C MET A 1 6.81 -55.68 18.00
N ALA A 2 5.63 -55.34 17.49
CA ALA A 2 5.47 -54.40 16.38
C ALA A 2 5.58 -52.97 16.92
N MET A 3 6.52 -52.19 16.38
CA MET A 3 6.61 -50.74 16.62
C MET A 3 5.42 -50.06 15.95
N ALA A 4 4.67 -49.27 16.73
CA ALA A 4 3.57 -48.47 16.22
C ALA A 4 4.07 -47.39 15.25
N PRO A 5 3.32 -47.04 14.18
CA PRO A 5 3.67 -45.92 13.32
C PRO A 5 3.50 -44.61 14.09
N GLY A 6 4.59 -43.85 14.18
CA GLY A 6 4.70 -42.66 15.00
C GLY A 6 3.80 -41.50 14.54
N ILE A 7 3.36 -40.74 15.53
CA ILE A 7 2.58 -39.48 15.49
C ILE A 7 3.40 -38.31 14.87
N VAL A 8 4.45 -38.60 14.11
CA VAL A 8 5.45 -37.62 13.64
C VAL A 8 4.96 -36.79 12.43
N GLY A 9 3.89 -37.23 11.74
CA GLY A 9 3.35 -36.54 10.57
C GLY A 9 2.44 -35.35 10.86
N THR A 10 1.62 -35.40 11.93
CA THR A 10 0.58 -34.38 12.17
C THR A 10 1.11 -33.16 12.91
N ALA A 11 1.99 -33.34 13.89
CA ALA A 11 2.58 -32.24 14.66
C ALA A 11 3.47 -31.32 13.79
N SER A 12 4.21 -31.89 12.84
CA SER A 12 5.06 -31.15 11.89
C SER A 12 4.22 -30.28 10.93
N THR A 13 3.11 -30.81 10.41
CA THR A 13 2.18 -30.05 9.56
C THR A 13 1.47 -28.94 10.34
N VAL A 14 1.06 -29.18 11.59
CA VAL A 14 0.45 -28.15 12.43
C VAL A 14 1.44 -27.02 12.72
N ALA A 15 2.70 -27.34 13.07
CA ALA A 15 3.72 -26.33 13.32
C ALA A 15 4.02 -25.47 12.08
N ALA A 16 4.04 -26.06 10.88
CA ALA A 16 4.20 -25.34 9.62
C ALA A 16 3.03 -24.39 9.34
N ILE A 17 1.78 -24.84 9.58
CA ILE A 17 0.58 -24.00 9.43
C ILE A 17 0.59 -22.83 10.42
N GLU A 18 0.99 -23.06 11.67
CA GLU A 18 1.13 -22.00 12.68
C GLU A 18 2.17 -20.96 12.27
N GLN A 19 3.33 -21.38 11.74
CA GLN A 19 4.36 -20.45 11.24
C GLN A 19 3.85 -19.58 10.08
N VAL A 20 3.14 -20.18 9.12
CA VAL A 20 2.54 -19.41 8.01
C VAL A 20 1.54 -18.40 8.55
N ARG A 21 0.68 -18.81 9.48
CA ARG A 21 -0.31 -17.93 10.11
C ARG A 21 0.35 -16.76 10.85
N ASP A 22 1.42 -17.02 11.59
CA ASP A 22 2.18 -16.00 12.29
C ASP A 22 2.79 -14.99 11.31
N LYS A 23 3.41 -15.44 10.23
CA LYS A 23 3.96 -14.58 9.17
C LYS A 23 2.88 -13.74 8.48
N LEU A 24 1.71 -14.32 8.18
CA LEU A 24 0.58 -13.59 7.61
C LEU A 24 0.07 -12.51 8.57
N ARG A 25 -0.09 -12.84 9.86
CA ARG A 25 -0.48 -11.87 10.90
C ARG A 25 0.55 -10.75 11.03
N GLY A 26 1.84 -11.10 11.10
CA GLY A 26 2.94 -10.15 11.20
C GLY A 26 3.00 -9.22 9.99
N ALA A 27 2.78 -9.73 8.78
CA ALA A 27 2.73 -8.91 7.57
C ALA A 27 1.57 -7.91 7.58
N LEU A 28 0.37 -8.35 7.98
CA LEU A 28 -0.81 -7.49 8.04
C LEU A 28 -0.69 -6.43 9.15
N TRP A 29 -0.32 -6.83 10.37
CA TRP A 29 -0.08 -5.88 11.46
C TRP A 29 1.06 -4.93 11.13
N GLY A 30 2.16 -5.43 10.58
CA GLY A 30 3.31 -4.63 10.18
C GLY A 30 2.95 -3.56 9.14
N LEU A 31 2.06 -3.87 8.20
CA LEU A 31 1.54 -2.89 7.22
C LEU A 31 0.82 -1.74 7.92
N PHE A 32 -0.14 -2.03 8.80
CA PHE A 32 -0.91 -0.99 9.50
C PHE A 32 -0.06 -0.20 10.50
N ILE A 33 0.83 -0.89 11.23
CA ILE A 33 1.77 -0.25 12.17
C ILE A 33 2.72 0.67 11.41
N GLY A 34 3.32 0.17 10.32
CA GLY A 34 4.28 0.93 9.51
C GLY A 34 3.66 2.16 8.87
N ASP A 35 2.45 2.04 8.32
CA ASP A 35 1.70 3.18 7.75
C ASP A 35 1.44 4.26 8.80
N ALA A 36 0.91 3.89 9.97
CA ALA A 36 0.61 4.83 11.05
C ALA A 36 1.87 5.49 11.66
N LEU A 37 2.99 4.76 11.75
CA LEU A 37 4.27 5.31 12.22
C LEU A 37 4.93 6.24 11.20
N ALA A 38 4.75 5.98 9.90
CA ALA A 38 5.40 6.74 8.84
C ALA A 38 4.64 8.02 8.45
N SER A 39 3.31 8.02 8.58
CA SER A 39 2.44 9.14 8.16
C SER A 39 2.88 10.53 8.67
N PRO A 40 3.40 10.72 9.91
CA PRO A 40 3.80 12.04 10.41
C PRO A 40 5.08 12.60 9.75
N THR A 41 5.80 11.77 8.99
CA THR A 41 7.05 12.17 8.31
C THR A 41 6.95 12.03 6.80
N HIS A 42 5.79 11.65 6.27
CA HIS A 42 5.59 11.58 4.83
C HIS A 42 5.86 12.96 4.20
N TRP A 43 6.66 12.99 3.14
CA TRP A 43 7.16 14.19 2.45
C TRP A 43 8.25 15.00 3.19
N PHE A 44 8.87 14.46 4.23
CA PHE A 44 10.02 15.09 4.86
C PHE A 44 11.32 14.74 4.10
N TYR A 45 12.03 15.76 3.62
CA TYR A 45 13.32 15.61 2.93
C TYR A 45 14.51 16.15 3.72
N GLY A 46 14.27 16.90 4.80
CA GLY A 46 15.30 17.49 5.66
C GLY A 46 15.79 16.57 6.78
N GLY A 47 15.42 15.29 6.75
CA GLY A 47 15.86 14.26 7.70
C GLY A 47 15.57 14.61 9.17
N ARG A 48 16.48 14.18 10.06
CA ARG A 48 16.33 14.34 11.53
C ARG A 48 16.11 15.80 11.94
N ALA A 49 16.77 16.76 11.30
CA ALA A 49 16.64 18.17 11.65
C ALA A 49 15.23 18.70 11.38
N GLN A 50 14.59 18.27 10.29
CA GLN A 50 13.20 18.63 9.99
C GLN A 50 12.23 18.02 11.00
N ILE A 51 12.44 16.76 11.40
CA ILE A 51 11.62 16.08 12.43
C ILE A 51 11.67 16.86 13.75
N VAL A 52 12.87 17.23 14.21
CA VAL A 52 13.04 17.98 15.48
C VAL A 52 12.37 19.35 15.41
N ARG A 53 12.45 20.06 14.27
CA ARG A 53 11.75 21.34 14.10
C ARG A 53 10.23 21.18 14.11
N ALA A 54 9.69 20.14 13.47
CA ALA A 54 8.26 19.91 13.37
C ALA A 54 7.63 19.41 14.67
N TYR A 55 8.34 18.57 15.43
CA TYR A 55 7.79 17.84 16.58
C TYR A 55 8.46 18.14 17.93
N GLY A 56 9.46 19.03 17.96
CA GLY A 56 10.19 19.38 19.18
C GLY A 56 11.16 18.30 19.68
N GLY A 57 11.31 17.20 18.96
CA GLY A 57 12.15 16.07 19.35
C GLY A 57 12.09 14.90 18.35
N PRO A 58 12.74 13.77 18.65
CA PRO A 58 12.56 12.55 17.88
C PRO A 58 11.14 11.99 18.07
N ILE A 59 10.61 11.36 17.02
CA ILE A 59 9.38 10.56 17.11
C ILE A 59 9.75 9.18 17.66
N THR A 60 9.08 8.75 18.73
CA THR A 60 9.33 7.47 19.40
C THR A 60 8.11 6.55 19.45
N GLY A 61 7.00 6.95 18.82
CA GLY A 61 5.77 6.18 18.78
C GLY A 61 4.75 6.79 17.81
N TYR A 62 3.48 6.43 17.99
CA TYR A 62 2.39 7.00 17.22
C TYR A 62 2.27 8.49 17.50
N THR A 63 2.44 9.29 16.46
CA THR A 63 2.45 10.76 16.53
C THR A 63 1.39 11.30 15.59
N LYS A 64 0.70 12.36 16.02
CA LYS A 64 -0.21 13.10 15.15
C LYS A 64 0.58 13.89 14.11
N PRO A 65 0.31 13.78 12.80
CA PRO A 65 0.97 14.62 11.80
C PRO A 65 0.78 16.12 12.09
N SER A 66 1.84 16.91 11.94
CA SER A 66 1.77 18.37 12.14
C SER A 66 0.82 19.02 11.13
N LEU A 67 0.22 20.17 11.49
CA LEU A 67 -0.67 20.88 10.55
C LEU A 67 0.08 21.35 9.30
N THR A 68 1.29 21.88 9.49
CA THR A 68 2.15 22.37 8.41
C THR A 68 3.33 21.44 8.17
N CYS A 69 3.87 21.47 6.96
CA CYS A 69 5.04 20.68 6.56
C CYS A 69 5.96 21.54 5.70
N GLU A 70 7.15 21.87 6.22
CA GLU A 70 8.20 22.57 5.48
C GLU A 70 8.47 21.86 4.14
N GLY A 71 8.43 22.60 3.04
CA GLY A 71 8.65 22.05 1.69
C GLY A 71 7.45 21.31 1.09
N SER A 72 6.29 21.28 1.76
CA SER A 72 5.07 20.69 1.19
C SER A 72 4.73 21.33 -0.17
N ILE A 73 4.38 20.47 -1.12
CA ILE A 73 3.92 20.87 -2.45
C ILE A 73 2.46 20.49 -2.70
N MET A 74 1.71 20.09 -1.67
CA MET A 74 0.31 19.69 -1.80
C MET A 74 -0.55 20.82 -2.40
N ASN A 75 -0.26 22.07 -2.03
CA ASN A 75 -0.92 23.26 -2.57
C ASN A 75 -0.68 23.52 -4.07
N LYS A 76 0.23 22.77 -4.70
CA LYS A 76 0.53 22.83 -6.15
C LYS A 76 -0.16 21.70 -6.92
N SER A 77 -0.82 20.77 -6.24
CA SER A 77 -1.46 19.60 -6.86
C SER A 77 -2.85 19.95 -7.41
N ASN A 78 -3.19 19.36 -8.56
CA ASN A 78 -4.48 19.57 -9.21
C ASN A 78 -5.64 18.95 -8.41
N THR A 79 -6.63 19.73 -7.97
CA THR A 79 -7.74 19.18 -7.16
C THR A 79 -8.81 18.47 -7.98
N GLY A 80 -8.74 18.51 -9.31
CA GLY A 80 -9.66 17.85 -10.24
C GLY A 80 -9.06 16.69 -11.04
N GLY A 81 -7.79 16.35 -10.85
CA GLY A 81 -7.12 15.36 -11.72
C GLY A 81 -5.64 15.15 -11.42
N ALA A 82 -4.87 14.85 -12.47
CA ALA A 82 -3.47 14.45 -12.35
C ALA A 82 -2.50 15.57 -11.98
N GLY A 83 -1.39 15.20 -11.32
CA GLY A 83 -0.18 16.02 -11.23
C GLY A 83 -0.35 17.38 -10.55
N ARG A 84 0.52 18.32 -10.94
CA ARG A 84 0.46 19.74 -10.55
C ARG A 84 -0.58 20.45 -11.39
N GLY A 85 -1.31 21.40 -10.81
CA GLY A 85 -2.28 22.16 -11.59
C GLY A 85 -3.24 22.99 -10.76
N SER A 86 -4.40 23.26 -11.37
CA SER A 86 -5.43 24.14 -10.85
C SER A 86 -6.10 23.59 -9.58
N SER A 87 -6.49 24.50 -8.68
CA SER A 87 -7.35 24.22 -7.53
C SER A 87 -8.85 24.42 -7.84
N GLN A 88 -9.22 24.68 -9.10
CA GLN A 88 -10.62 24.88 -9.51
C GLN A 88 -11.41 23.59 -9.61
N GLY A 89 -10.75 22.44 -9.83
CA GLY A 89 -11.44 21.15 -9.87
C GLY A 89 -11.96 20.71 -8.50
N ASP A 90 -13.02 19.90 -8.48
CA ASP A 90 -13.73 19.52 -7.25
C ASP A 90 -13.70 18.01 -6.96
N VAL A 91 -12.80 17.25 -7.61
CA VAL A 91 -12.61 15.83 -7.26
C VAL A 91 -12.22 15.73 -5.79
N ILE A 92 -11.19 16.46 -5.37
CA ILE A 92 -10.89 16.66 -3.95
C ILE A 92 -11.92 17.62 -3.33
N GLY A 93 -12.55 17.19 -2.25
CA GLY A 93 -13.47 17.98 -1.44
C GLY A 93 -14.94 17.70 -1.70
N THR A 94 -15.32 17.39 -2.95
CA THR A 94 -16.72 17.12 -3.32
C THR A 94 -16.95 15.66 -3.68
N VAL A 95 -16.06 15.04 -4.46
CA VAL A 95 -16.23 13.64 -4.92
C VAL A 95 -15.54 12.65 -3.99
N ILE A 96 -14.33 13.00 -3.53
CA ILE A 96 -13.52 12.24 -2.57
C ILE A 96 -12.89 13.20 -1.56
N ASN A 97 -12.31 12.70 -0.46
CA ASN A 97 -11.76 13.54 0.62
C ASN A 97 -12.74 14.64 1.05
N HIS A 98 -14.01 14.29 1.23
CA HIS A 98 -15.12 15.23 1.46
C HIS A 98 -14.80 16.29 2.52
N GLY A 99 -15.02 17.56 2.18
CA GLY A 99 -14.79 18.71 3.08
C GLY A 99 -13.32 19.11 3.28
N LYS A 100 -12.36 18.47 2.59
CA LYS A 100 -10.92 18.67 2.84
C LYS A 100 -10.19 19.48 1.77
N LYS A 101 -10.91 20.09 0.80
CA LYS A 101 -10.31 20.91 -0.27
C LYS A 101 -9.51 22.09 0.25
N ASP A 102 -9.89 22.64 1.41
CA ASP A 102 -9.22 23.80 1.99
C ASP A 102 -7.75 23.57 2.33
N TYR A 103 -7.37 22.33 2.66
CA TYR A 103 -5.97 21.95 2.91
C TYR A 103 -5.10 21.96 1.64
N TRP A 104 -5.72 21.95 0.46
CA TRP A 104 -5.05 21.93 -0.84
C TRP A 104 -4.93 23.31 -1.49
N LYS A 105 -5.43 24.37 -0.82
CA LYS A 105 -5.49 25.71 -1.42
C LYS A 105 -4.07 26.27 -1.68
N PRO A 106 -3.86 26.99 -2.80
CA PRO A 106 -2.60 27.64 -3.12
C PRO A 106 -2.11 28.56 -1.98
N GLY A 107 -0.77 28.69 -1.86
CA GLY A 107 -0.15 29.58 -0.88
C GLY A 107 0.00 29.00 0.52
N GLN A 108 -0.48 27.78 0.77
CA GLN A 108 -0.31 27.11 2.06
C GLN A 108 0.80 26.06 2.04
N SER A 109 1.32 25.69 3.20
CA SER A 109 2.32 24.61 3.36
C SER A 109 1.79 23.55 4.32
N ILE A 110 0.62 23.00 3.99
CA ILE A 110 -0.09 22.01 4.81
C ILE A 110 0.56 20.64 4.67
N HIS A 111 0.63 19.89 5.77
CA HIS A 111 1.05 18.50 5.74
C HIS A 111 -0.01 17.61 5.08
N TYR A 112 0.44 16.69 4.23
CA TYR A 112 -0.37 15.71 3.52
C TYR A 112 -1.37 14.92 4.39
N HIS A 113 -1.07 14.74 5.68
CA HIS A 113 -1.86 13.92 6.58
C HIS A 113 -2.30 14.70 7.81
N CYS A 114 -2.35 16.04 7.74
CA CYS A 114 -2.62 16.92 8.89
C CYS A 114 -3.95 16.66 9.61
N THR A 115 -4.89 15.97 8.95
CA THR A 115 -6.19 15.62 9.54
C THR A 115 -6.15 14.34 10.35
N LEU A 116 -5.16 13.47 10.15
CA LEU A 116 -5.04 12.20 10.89
C LEU A 116 -4.76 12.44 12.37
N GLU A 117 -5.25 11.53 13.20
CA GLU A 117 -4.87 11.45 14.61
C GLU A 117 -3.63 10.56 14.84
N ALA A 118 -3.05 10.62 16.03
CA ALA A 118 -1.92 9.77 16.39
C ALA A 118 -2.31 8.28 16.29
N GLY A 119 -1.60 7.55 15.42
CA GLY A 119 -1.85 6.12 15.20
C GLY A 119 -2.96 5.83 14.19
N GLU A 120 -3.58 6.86 13.62
CA GLU A 120 -4.56 6.70 12.54
C GLU A 120 -3.85 6.35 11.23
N ASN A 121 -4.43 5.42 10.48
CA ASN A 121 -3.92 5.00 9.19
C ASN A 121 -4.25 6.00 8.08
N THR A 122 -3.38 6.07 7.07
CA THR A 122 -3.60 6.85 5.85
C THR A 122 -4.76 6.27 5.03
N LEU A 123 -5.13 6.98 3.96
CA LEU A 123 -6.09 6.49 2.98
C LEU A 123 -5.67 5.11 2.40
N GLU A 124 -4.40 4.92 2.07
CA GLU A 124 -3.93 3.68 1.41
C GLU A 124 -4.13 2.45 2.33
N ALA A 125 -3.80 2.58 3.62
CA ALA A 125 -4.05 1.53 4.59
C ALA A 125 -5.55 1.37 4.92
N SER A 126 -6.34 2.45 4.87
CA SER A 126 -7.80 2.36 4.97
C SER A 126 -8.41 1.53 3.82
N LEU A 127 -7.89 1.68 2.60
CA LEU A 127 -8.26 0.87 1.45
C LEU A 127 -7.80 -0.59 1.58
N VAL A 128 -6.64 -0.84 2.19
CA VAL A 128 -6.20 -2.20 2.56
C VAL A 128 -7.20 -2.85 3.54
N ARG A 129 -7.68 -2.11 4.55
CA ARG A 129 -8.69 -2.62 5.49
C ARG A 129 -10.00 -2.96 4.78
N LEU A 130 -10.42 -2.15 3.80
CA LEU A 130 -11.58 -2.45 2.95
C LEU A 130 -11.36 -3.76 2.17
N LEU A 131 -10.24 -3.86 1.46
CA LEU A 131 -9.86 -5.03 0.67
C LEU A 131 -9.81 -6.31 1.51
N LEU A 132 -9.24 -6.25 2.72
CA LEU A 132 -9.17 -7.38 3.64
C LEU A 132 -10.56 -7.91 4.02
N ARG A 133 -11.53 -7.03 4.27
CA ARG A 133 -12.91 -7.46 4.59
C ARG A 133 -13.57 -8.16 3.41
N ILE A 134 -13.35 -7.64 2.19
CA ILE A 134 -13.87 -8.24 0.96
C ILE A 134 -13.29 -9.63 0.74
N VAL A 135 -11.97 -9.76 0.83
CA VAL A 135 -11.27 -11.04 0.69
C VAL A 135 -11.72 -12.03 1.77
N ALA A 136 -11.85 -11.59 3.02
CA ALA A 136 -12.32 -12.44 4.12
C ALA A 136 -13.77 -12.93 3.89
N ALA A 137 -14.67 -12.05 3.45
CA ALA A 137 -16.05 -12.39 3.13
C ALA A 137 -16.17 -13.36 1.95
N ALA A 138 -15.21 -13.31 1.01
CA ALA A 138 -15.12 -14.18 -0.16
C ALA A 138 -14.32 -15.49 0.09
N GLY A 139 -14.08 -15.86 1.36
CA GLY A 139 -13.36 -17.09 1.69
C GLY A 139 -11.88 -17.08 1.30
N GLY A 140 -11.24 -15.92 1.38
CA GLY A 140 -9.81 -15.73 1.06
C GLY A 140 -9.53 -15.41 -0.41
N LYS A 141 -10.55 -15.23 -1.24
CA LYS A 141 -10.39 -14.96 -2.68
C LYS A 141 -10.52 -13.48 -3.01
N PHE A 142 -9.62 -13.01 -3.86
CA PHE A 142 -9.69 -11.66 -4.41
C PHE A 142 -10.65 -11.61 -5.60
N ASP A 143 -11.53 -10.61 -5.62
CA ASP A 143 -12.42 -10.30 -6.73
C ASP A 143 -12.30 -8.81 -7.09
N ALA A 144 -11.86 -8.54 -8.31
CA ALA A 144 -11.54 -7.18 -8.75
C ALA A 144 -12.80 -6.31 -8.90
N ASP A 145 -13.92 -6.91 -9.32
CA ASP A 145 -15.15 -6.17 -9.58
C ASP A 145 -15.85 -5.78 -8.28
N THR A 146 -15.90 -6.71 -7.31
CA THR A 146 -16.31 -6.40 -5.94
C THR A 146 -15.41 -5.33 -5.34
N PHE A 147 -14.07 -5.49 -5.39
CA PHE A 147 -13.20 -4.47 -4.82
C PHE A 147 -13.39 -3.11 -5.48
N ARG A 148 -13.55 -3.04 -6.81
CA ARG A 148 -13.77 -1.78 -7.53
C ARG A 148 -15.06 -1.09 -7.10
N ARG A 149 -16.16 -1.84 -7.00
CA ARG A 149 -17.45 -1.29 -6.55
C ARG A 149 -17.35 -0.74 -5.13
N GLU A 150 -16.80 -1.53 -4.20
CA GLU A 150 -16.64 -1.12 -2.81
C GLU A 150 -15.64 0.04 -2.66
N TYR A 151 -14.57 0.08 -3.47
CA TYR A 151 -13.61 1.19 -3.54
C TYR A 151 -14.31 2.48 -3.98
N VAL A 152 -15.12 2.44 -5.04
CA VAL A 152 -15.90 3.60 -5.49
C VAL A 152 -16.81 4.08 -4.36
N GLN A 153 -17.59 3.17 -3.77
CA GLN A 153 -18.49 3.51 -2.66
C GLN A 153 -17.74 4.11 -1.47
N PHE A 154 -16.63 3.50 -1.05
CA PHE A 154 -15.83 3.98 0.08
C PHE A 154 -15.29 5.38 -0.17
N MET A 155 -14.70 5.63 -1.34
CA MET A 155 -14.08 6.91 -1.68
C MET A 155 -15.11 8.03 -1.82
N THR A 156 -16.32 7.72 -2.29
CA THR A 156 -17.42 8.69 -2.48
C THR A 156 -18.35 8.82 -1.27
N THR A 157 -18.11 8.08 -0.19
CA THR A 157 -18.87 8.21 1.06
C THR A 157 -18.23 9.26 1.98
N PRO A 158 -18.92 10.35 2.36
CA PRO A 158 -18.44 11.27 3.37
C PRO A 158 -18.14 10.58 4.71
N GLY A 159 -17.00 10.89 5.32
CA GLY A 159 -16.61 10.34 6.62
C GLY A 159 -16.09 8.90 6.59
N SER A 160 -15.87 8.30 5.42
CA SER A 160 -15.30 6.94 5.30
C SER A 160 -13.84 6.84 5.75
N HIS A 161 -13.09 7.94 5.71
CA HIS A 161 -11.73 8.08 6.22
C HIS A 161 -11.40 9.53 6.60
N ASN A 162 -10.43 9.72 7.49
CA ASN A 162 -10.03 11.04 7.96
C ASN A 162 -8.86 11.67 7.18
N ASP A 163 -8.15 10.93 6.33
CA ASP A 163 -7.02 11.48 5.55
C ASP A 163 -7.43 12.62 4.58
N CYS A 164 -6.66 13.71 4.55
CA CYS A 164 -6.85 14.83 3.64
C CYS A 164 -6.10 14.67 2.32
N TYR A 165 -5.15 13.74 2.25
CA TYR A 165 -4.44 13.46 1.01
C TYR A 165 -5.04 12.28 0.24
N ALA A 166 -4.97 12.38 -1.08
CA ALA A 166 -5.19 11.27 -1.99
C ALA A 166 -4.15 11.32 -3.10
N SER A 167 -3.53 10.17 -3.34
CA SER A 167 -2.52 9.99 -4.37
C SER A 167 -3.09 10.28 -5.77
N THR A 168 -2.20 10.54 -6.74
CA THR A 168 -2.59 10.94 -8.09
C THR A 168 -3.48 9.90 -8.79
N CYS A 169 -3.25 8.61 -8.59
CA CYS A 169 -4.07 7.57 -9.21
C CYS A 169 -5.55 7.66 -8.80
N HIS A 170 -5.84 7.97 -7.53
CA HIS A 170 -7.20 8.13 -7.05
C HIS A 170 -7.86 9.35 -7.69
N ARG A 171 -7.16 10.50 -7.72
CA ARG A 171 -7.68 11.72 -8.37
C ARG A 171 -7.98 11.49 -9.85
N MET A 172 -7.10 10.81 -10.57
CA MET A 172 -7.30 10.48 -11.99
C MET A 172 -8.46 9.51 -12.19
N PHE A 173 -8.60 8.49 -11.33
CA PHE A 173 -9.72 7.56 -11.37
C PHE A 173 -11.04 8.32 -11.27
N PHE A 174 -11.19 9.18 -10.25
CA PHE A 174 -12.44 9.88 -10.03
C PHE A 174 -12.69 11.01 -11.04
N GLN A 175 -11.64 11.63 -11.59
CA GLN A 175 -11.77 12.52 -12.74
C GLN A 175 -12.44 11.83 -13.95
N ASN A 176 -12.01 10.60 -14.26
CA ASN A 176 -12.61 9.81 -15.34
C ASN A 176 -14.04 9.38 -15.00
N LEU A 177 -14.28 8.98 -13.75
CA LEU A 177 -15.61 8.55 -13.29
C LEU A 177 -16.63 9.69 -13.42
N VAL A 178 -16.30 10.91 -12.95
CA VAL A 178 -17.21 12.07 -13.09
C VAL A 178 -17.38 12.53 -14.54
N SER A 179 -16.46 12.15 -15.43
CA SER A 179 -16.57 12.40 -16.87
C SER A 179 -17.46 11.37 -17.59
N GLY A 180 -18.09 10.45 -16.86
CA GLY A 180 -19.03 9.47 -17.39
C GLY A 180 -18.38 8.16 -17.88
N MET A 181 -17.09 7.95 -17.62
CA MET A 181 -16.46 6.66 -17.95
C MET A 181 -16.94 5.56 -16.99
N PRO A 182 -17.13 4.32 -17.48
CA PRO A 182 -17.38 3.19 -16.58
C PRO A 182 -16.18 2.99 -15.64
N ALA A 183 -16.44 2.56 -14.40
CA ALA A 183 -15.44 2.44 -13.34
C ALA A 183 -14.24 1.57 -13.77
N GLU A 184 -14.49 0.52 -14.55
CA GLU A 184 -13.48 -0.42 -15.07
C GLU A 184 -12.46 0.27 -15.98
N SER A 185 -12.86 1.38 -16.63
CA SER A 185 -12.04 2.16 -17.56
C SER A 185 -11.45 3.43 -16.93
N CYS A 186 -11.78 3.72 -15.67
CA CYS A 186 -11.31 4.90 -14.96
C CYS A 186 -9.82 4.89 -14.56
N PRO A 187 -9.17 3.75 -14.25
CA PRO A 187 -7.75 3.70 -13.97
C PRO A 187 -6.93 4.29 -15.12
N SER A 188 -6.03 5.21 -14.78
CA SER A 188 -5.21 5.93 -15.76
C SER A 188 -3.75 5.98 -15.31
N ASN A 189 -2.90 6.60 -16.12
CA ASN A 189 -1.47 6.77 -15.88
C ASN A 189 -0.98 8.05 -16.56
N ASP A 190 -0.32 8.92 -15.79
CA ASP A 190 0.25 10.17 -16.27
C ASP A 190 1.73 10.05 -16.63
N GLY A 191 2.29 8.83 -16.60
CA GLY A 191 3.69 8.53 -16.87
C GLY A 191 4.67 9.03 -15.80
N HIS A 192 4.17 9.49 -14.65
CA HIS A 192 5.00 10.12 -13.62
C HIS A 192 4.60 9.75 -12.19
N ASN A 193 3.33 9.94 -11.82
CA ASN A 193 2.85 9.82 -10.44
C ASN A 193 2.03 8.55 -10.18
N VAL A 194 1.88 7.68 -11.18
CA VAL A 194 1.14 6.41 -11.06
C VAL A 194 2.09 5.21 -11.01
N ASP A 195 3.25 5.29 -11.64
CA ASP A 195 4.29 4.25 -11.64
C ASP A 195 5.17 4.35 -10.37
N THR A 196 4.52 4.34 -9.21
CA THR A 196 5.13 4.65 -7.91
C THR A 196 4.98 3.50 -6.90
N ILE A 197 5.88 3.48 -5.90
CA ILE A 197 6.02 2.35 -4.96
C ILE A 197 4.81 2.14 -4.05
N ASP A 198 4.05 3.19 -3.73
CA ASP A 198 2.79 3.13 -2.97
C ASP A 198 1.75 2.24 -3.67
N GLY A 199 1.86 2.07 -5.00
CA GLY A 199 1.02 1.15 -5.75
C GLY A 199 1.17 -0.32 -5.35
N LEU A 200 2.19 -0.69 -4.57
CA LEU A 200 2.37 -2.04 -4.03
C LEU A 200 1.53 -2.31 -2.77
N VAL A 201 0.96 -1.29 -2.13
CA VAL A 201 0.23 -1.42 -0.86
C VAL A 201 -0.98 -2.36 -0.99
N LEU A 202 -1.87 -2.14 -1.95
CA LEU A 202 -3.04 -3.01 -2.16
C LEU A 202 -2.67 -4.40 -2.69
N PRO A 203 -1.83 -4.54 -3.74
CA PRO A 203 -1.45 -5.85 -4.27
C PRO A 203 -0.69 -6.73 -3.26
N THR A 204 -0.04 -6.14 -2.24
CA THR A 204 0.56 -6.89 -1.13
C THR A 204 -0.47 -7.78 -0.44
N VAL A 205 -1.66 -7.23 -0.14
CA VAL A 205 -2.75 -7.98 0.50
C VAL A 205 -3.23 -9.13 -0.38
N THR A 206 -3.41 -8.86 -1.66
CA THR A 206 -3.83 -9.86 -2.64
C THR A 206 -2.78 -10.98 -2.81
N ALA A 207 -1.49 -10.64 -2.75
CA ALA A 207 -0.41 -11.63 -2.76
C ALA A 207 -0.44 -12.52 -1.51
N LEU A 208 -0.63 -11.94 -0.33
CA LEU A 208 -0.75 -12.70 0.93
C LEU A 208 -1.99 -13.61 0.92
N ALA A 209 -3.12 -13.13 0.43
CA ALA A 209 -4.36 -13.89 0.32
C ALA A 209 -4.25 -15.08 -0.64
N SER A 210 -3.44 -14.94 -1.69
CA SER A 210 -3.26 -15.96 -2.74
C SER A 210 -2.03 -16.84 -2.54
N VAL A 211 -1.39 -16.84 -1.36
CA VAL A 211 -0.12 -17.54 -1.12
C VAL A 211 -0.16 -19.05 -1.39
N PHE A 212 -1.32 -19.69 -1.22
CA PHE A 212 -1.51 -21.12 -1.48
C PHE A 212 -2.07 -21.44 -2.87
N GLU A 213 -2.42 -20.42 -3.66
CA GLU A 213 -2.91 -20.63 -5.03
C GLU A 213 -1.76 -21.06 -5.97
N PRO A 214 -2.05 -21.63 -7.15
CA PRO A 214 -1.04 -21.78 -8.19
C PRO A 214 -0.40 -20.43 -8.54
N GLN A 215 0.92 -20.40 -8.78
CA GLN A 215 1.68 -19.16 -9.03
C GLN A 215 1.06 -18.29 -10.14
N ALA A 216 0.54 -18.90 -11.20
CA ALA A 216 -0.13 -18.19 -12.29
C ALA A 216 -1.43 -17.50 -11.83
N ALA A 217 -2.25 -18.18 -11.03
CA ALA A 217 -3.49 -17.64 -10.48
C ALA A 217 -3.22 -16.50 -9.49
N ALA A 218 -2.25 -16.68 -8.58
CA ALA A 218 -1.80 -15.61 -7.68
C ALA A 218 -1.30 -14.38 -8.44
N SER A 219 -0.47 -14.58 -9.47
CA SER A 219 0.03 -13.49 -10.31
C SER A 219 -1.10 -12.76 -11.04
N ALA A 220 -2.10 -13.49 -11.54
CA ALA A 220 -3.28 -12.90 -12.18
C ALA A 220 -4.10 -12.05 -11.20
N ALA A 221 -4.34 -12.55 -9.98
CA ALA A 221 -5.04 -11.81 -8.93
C ALA A 221 -4.29 -10.52 -8.54
N VAL A 222 -2.98 -10.60 -8.35
CA VAL A 222 -2.13 -9.43 -8.04
C VAL A 222 -2.20 -8.37 -9.15
N ARG A 223 -2.12 -8.76 -10.42
CA ARG A 223 -2.27 -7.83 -11.56
C ARG A 223 -3.67 -7.22 -11.61
N ALA A 224 -4.70 -8.03 -11.37
CA ALA A 224 -6.07 -7.56 -11.34
C ALA A 224 -6.28 -6.51 -10.23
N CYS A 225 -5.64 -6.71 -9.06
CA CYS A 225 -5.67 -5.74 -7.96
C CYS A 225 -5.01 -4.40 -8.32
N VAL A 226 -3.85 -4.42 -9.00
CA VAL A 226 -3.20 -3.19 -9.50
C VAL A 226 -4.16 -2.42 -10.42
N LYS A 227 -4.78 -3.15 -11.36
CA LYS A 227 -5.68 -2.59 -12.38
C LYS A 227 -6.95 -1.97 -11.83
N VAL A 228 -7.32 -2.19 -10.56
CA VAL A 228 -8.51 -1.54 -9.98
C VAL A 228 -8.31 -0.02 -9.83
N THR A 229 -7.09 0.43 -9.55
CA THR A 229 -6.83 1.86 -9.27
C THR A 229 -5.81 2.49 -10.22
N ARG A 230 -5.00 1.70 -10.91
CA ARG A 230 -3.86 2.17 -11.70
C ARG A 230 -3.79 1.49 -13.06
N LYS A 231 -3.44 2.24 -14.11
CA LYS A 231 -3.12 1.68 -15.45
C LYS A 231 -1.60 1.62 -15.63
N SER A 232 -0.91 0.72 -14.92
CA SER A 232 0.55 0.69 -14.90
C SER A 232 1.09 -0.71 -15.19
N ALA A 233 1.62 -0.91 -16.40
CA ALA A 233 2.30 -2.14 -16.77
C ALA A 233 3.58 -2.36 -15.93
N ALA A 234 4.30 -1.29 -15.63
CA ALA A 234 5.48 -1.34 -14.77
C ALA A 234 5.13 -1.84 -13.37
N LEU A 235 4.11 -1.25 -12.73
CA LEU A 235 3.67 -1.65 -11.40
C LEU A 235 3.13 -3.08 -11.38
N GLU A 236 2.44 -3.52 -12.44
CA GLU A 236 2.02 -4.92 -12.56
C GLU A 236 3.22 -5.89 -12.52
N GLU A 237 4.32 -5.58 -13.19
CA GLU A 237 5.55 -6.39 -13.14
C GLU A 237 6.18 -6.40 -11.73
N TYR A 238 6.31 -5.22 -11.10
CA TYR A 238 6.85 -5.11 -9.75
C TYR A 238 5.95 -5.82 -8.72
N ALA A 239 4.64 -5.67 -8.82
CA ALA A 239 3.68 -6.30 -7.90
C ALA A 239 3.73 -7.83 -7.97
N VAL A 240 3.85 -8.40 -9.17
CA VAL A 240 4.00 -9.86 -9.32
C VAL A 240 5.32 -10.36 -8.74
N ALA A 241 6.43 -9.67 -9.01
CA ALA A 241 7.73 -10.03 -8.45
C ALA A 241 7.75 -9.91 -6.92
N TRP A 242 7.15 -8.84 -6.39
CA TRP A 242 6.95 -8.61 -4.97
C TRP A 242 6.09 -9.70 -4.32
N GLY A 243 4.97 -10.08 -4.95
CA GLY A 243 4.11 -11.14 -4.46
C GLY A 243 4.78 -12.52 -4.45
N ALA A 244 5.63 -12.82 -5.45
CA ALA A 244 6.42 -14.04 -5.48
C ALA A 244 7.44 -14.10 -4.33
N LEU A 245 8.16 -12.99 -4.09
CA LEU A 245 9.07 -12.85 -2.95
C LEU A 245 8.34 -13.06 -1.61
N LEU A 246 7.19 -12.41 -1.43
CA LEU A 246 6.38 -12.57 -0.22
C LEU A 246 5.91 -14.01 -0.04
N ARG A 247 5.49 -14.69 -1.12
CA ARG A 247 5.10 -16.10 -1.07
C ARG A 247 6.23 -16.96 -0.51
N GLU A 248 7.45 -16.82 -1.02
CA GLU A 248 8.59 -17.61 -0.54
C GLU A 248 8.86 -17.38 0.96
N ILE A 249 8.85 -16.12 1.39
CA ILE A 249 9.08 -15.77 2.80
C ILE A 249 7.99 -16.35 3.69
N VAL A 250 6.72 -16.22 3.27
CA VAL A 250 5.55 -16.73 4.02
C VAL A 250 5.60 -18.25 4.12
N LEU A 251 6.01 -18.94 3.05
CA LEU A 251 6.13 -20.40 3.00
C LEU A 251 7.42 -20.96 3.63
N GLY A 252 8.28 -20.08 4.19
CA GLY A 252 9.37 -20.49 5.08
C GLY A 252 10.78 -20.22 4.56
N SER A 253 10.95 -19.73 3.33
CA SER A 253 12.28 -19.35 2.84
C SER A 253 12.88 -18.22 3.70
N PRO A 254 14.16 -18.32 4.10
CA PRO A 254 14.85 -17.20 4.74
C PRO A 254 14.83 -15.95 3.85
N LEU A 255 14.69 -14.77 4.46
CA LEU A 255 14.56 -13.49 3.74
C LEU A 255 15.68 -13.27 2.71
N ARG A 256 16.93 -13.57 3.10
CA ARG A 256 18.09 -13.38 2.22
C ARG A 256 18.01 -14.28 0.98
N ASP A 257 17.63 -15.53 1.16
CA ASP A 257 17.57 -16.51 0.08
C ASP A 257 16.42 -16.18 -0.88
N ALA A 258 15.25 -15.86 -0.33
CA ALA A 258 14.10 -15.42 -1.13
C ALA A 258 14.40 -14.12 -1.90
N ALA A 259 15.08 -13.15 -1.27
CA ALA A 259 15.48 -11.91 -1.93
C ALA A 259 16.50 -12.14 -3.07
N LEU A 260 17.49 -13.01 -2.84
CA LEU A 260 18.45 -13.40 -3.88
C LEU A 260 17.75 -14.12 -5.04
N HIS A 261 16.85 -15.05 -4.74
CA HIS A 261 16.07 -15.74 -5.75
C HIS A 261 15.20 -14.77 -6.55
N ALA A 262 14.51 -13.84 -5.89
CA ALA A 262 13.71 -12.81 -6.54
C ALA A 262 14.55 -11.90 -7.46
N CYS A 263 15.75 -11.48 -7.03
CA CYS A 263 16.67 -10.71 -7.87
C CYS A 263 17.15 -11.48 -9.10
N ASN A 264 17.35 -12.80 -9.00
CA ASN A 264 17.81 -13.64 -10.11
C ASN A 264 16.68 -14.01 -11.08
N SER A 265 15.45 -14.16 -10.58
CA SER A 265 14.29 -14.62 -11.36
C SER A 265 13.42 -13.48 -11.91
N SER A 266 13.60 -12.24 -11.42
CA SER A 266 12.83 -11.08 -11.84
C SER A 266 13.69 -9.97 -12.41
N ARG A 267 13.44 -9.62 -13.69
CA ARG A 267 14.08 -8.49 -14.39
C ARG A 267 13.92 -7.17 -13.64
N VAL A 268 12.75 -6.95 -13.02
CA VAL A 268 12.44 -5.68 -12.34
C VAL A 268 13.14 -5.57 -10.97
N LEU A 269 13.46 -6.70 -10.33
CA LEU A 269 14.20 -6.73 -9.06
C LEU A 269 15.71 -6.97 -9.22
N ALA A 270 16.18 -7.32 -10.42
CA ALA A 270 17.59 -7.63 -10.69
C ALA A 270 18.57 -6.51 -10.29
N LYS A 271 18.14 -5.24 -10.38
CA LYS A 271 18.99 -4.10 -9.98
C LYS A 271 19.31 -4.07 -8.49
N ALA A 272 18.49 -4.71 -7.65
CA ALA A 272 18.73 -4.79 -6.21
C ALA A 272 19.74 -5.90 -5.82
N ALA A 273 20.14 -6.77 -6.75
CA ALA A 273 20.98 -7.94 -6.46
C ALA A 273 22.29 -7.59 -5.73
N ARG A 274 22.93 -6.47 -6.13
CA ARG A 274 24.16 -5.99 -5.48
C ARG A 274 23.94 -5.66 -4.00
N ASP A 275 22.87 -4.92 -3.70
CA ASP A 275 22.59 -4.50 -2.33
C ASP A 275 22.17 -5.69 -1.45
N VAL A 276 21.39 -6.63 -2.02
CA VAL A 276 20.99 -7.87 -1.33
C VAL A 276 22.22 -8.74 -1.04
N HIS A 277 23.15 -8.89 -2.00
CA HIS A 277 24.37 -9.67 -1.83
C HIS A 277 25.25 -9.12 -0.71
N GLN A 278 25.41 -7.79 -0.66
CA GLN A 278 26.23 -7.10 0.33
C GLN A 278 25.59 -7.01 1.72
N GLY A 279 24.37 -7.50 1.91
CA GLY A 279 23.71 -7.49 3.22
C GLY A 279 23.44 -6.08 3.75
N ARG A 280 23.35 -5.06 2.89
CA ARG A 280 23.05 -3.67 3.31
C ARG A 280 21.67 -3.51 3.94
N TYR A 281 20.87 -4.57 3.94
CA TYR A 281 19.52 -4.65 4.51
C TYR A 281 19.45 -5.48 5.78
N VAL A 282 20.57 -5.91 6.38
CA VAL A 282 20.52 -6.46 7.74
C VAL A 282 19.92 -5.35 8.60
N PRO A 283 18.71 -5.53 9.17
CA PRO A 283 18.17 -4.54 10.08
C PRO A 283 19.24 -4.34 11.14
N VAL A 284 19.69 -3.10 11.32
CA VAL A 284 20.50 -2.79 12.50
C VAL A 284 19.55 -3.04 13.67
N VAL A 285 19.63 -4.24 14.24
CA VAL A 285 19.09 -4.52 15.57
C VAL A 285 20.06 -3.81 16.50
N ALA A 286 19.85 -2.51 16.67
CA ALA A 286 20.46 -1.72 17.75
C ALA A 286 19.40 -1.52 18.83
#